data_AF-A0A1H5Y9M1-F1
#
_entry.id   AF-A0A1H5Y9M1-F1
#
_cell.length_a   1.000
_cell.length_b   1.000
_cell.length_c   1.000
_cell.angle_alpha   90.00
_cell.angle_beta   90.00
_cell.angle_gamma   90.00
#
_symmetry.space_group_name_H-M   'P 1'
#
loop_
_entity.id
_entity.type
_entity.pdbx_description
1 polymer ?
#
loop_
_entity_poly.entity_id
_entity_poly.type
_entity_poly.pdbx_seq_one_letter_code
_entity_poly.pdbx_strand_id
1 'polypeptide(L)'
;MLSLKEISEALEGVSRNHALKLLTDCGIRHKILLSRNGKKIYYAITREQIQEGALKEKDPKQIAIQQSIALVMLETALNRH
;
A
#
# COMPACT_ATOMS: atom_id res chain seq x y z
N MET A 1 9.53 -4.12 10.08
CA MET A 1 9.63 -4.61 8.68
C MET A 1 9.00 -5.98 8.64
N LEU A 2 8.13 -6.24 7.68
CA LEU A 2 7.37 -7.48 7.59
C LEU A 2 7.71 -8.25 6.31
N SER A 3 7.66 -9.58 6.37
CA SER A 3 7.70 -10.42 5.19
C SER A 3 6.38 -10.36 4.43
N LEU A 4 6.39 -10.76 3.15
CA LEU A 4 5.17 -10.79 2.34
C LEU A 4 4.07 -11.69 2.94
N LYS A 5 4.46 -12.76 3.64
CA LYS A 5 3.53 -13.64 4.35
C LYS A 5 2.85 -12.90 5.51
N GLU A 6 3.62 -12.23 6.36
CA GLU A 6 3.09 -11.48 7.50
C GLU A 6 2.21 -10.31 7.07
N ILE A 7 2.51 -9.68 5.92
CA ILE A 7 1.69 -8.62 5.33
C ILE A 7 0.37 -9.19 4.81
N SER A 8 0.41 -10.33 4.11
CA SER A 8 -0.78 -11.05 3.64
C SER A 8 -1.70 -11.43 4.80
N GLU A 9 -1.14 -11.91 5.92
CA GLU A 9 -1.91 -12.19 7.15
C GLU A 9 -2.47 -10.92 7.81
N ALA A 10 -1.70 -9.83 7.82
CA ALA A 10 -2.14 -8.55 8.38
C ALA A 10 -3.23 -7.86 7.56
N LEU A 11 -3.30 -8.13 6.25
CA LEU A 11 -4.34 -7.68 5.33
C LEU A 11 -5.52 -8.67 5.26
N GLU A 12 -5.88 -9.31 6.38
CA GLU A 12 -7.02 -10.25 6.47
C GLU A 12 -6.94 -11.45 5.51
N GLY A 13 -5.72 -11.93 5.21
CA GLY A 13 -5.52 -13.13 4.40
C GLY A 13 -5.55 -12.90 2.88
N VAL A 14 -5.44 -11.64 2.43
CA VAL A 14 -5.26 -11.29 1.02
C VAL A 14 -4.11 -12.08 0.39
N SER A 15 -4.28 -12.56 -0.84
CA SER A 15 -3.27 -13.39 -1.50
C SER A 15 -1.92 -12.68 -1.60
N ARG A 16 -0.82 -13.45 -1.49
CA ARG A 16 0.55 -12.90 -1.54
C ARG A 16 0.83 -12.07 -2.80
N ASN A 17 0.24 -12.45 -3.94
CA ASN A 17 0.38 -11.71 -5.19
C ASN A 17 -0.34 -10.37 -5.14
N HIS A 18 -1.53 -10.32 -4.52
CA HIS A 18 -2.24 -9.07 -4.33
C HIS A 18 -1.52 -8.15 -3.35
N ALA A 19 -1.04 -8.69 -2.21
CA ALA A 19 -0.25 -7.94 -1.25
C ALA A 19 1.02 -7.37 -1.90
N LEU A 20 1.69 -8.14 -2.75
CA LEU A 20 2.85 -7.66 -3.50
C LEU A 20 2.50 -6.51 -4.45
N LYS A 21 1.38 -6.62 -5.16
CA LYS A 21 0.89 -5.57 -6.05
C LYS A 21 0.61 -4.29 -5.26
N LEU A 22 -0.12 -4.37 -4.15
CA LEU A 22 -0.40 -3.23 -3.27
C LEU A 22 0.88 -2.56 -2.76
N LEU A 23 1.85 -3.35 -2.28
CA LEU A 23 3.14 -2.81 -1.82
C LEU A 23 3.90 -2.10 -2.95
N THR A 24 3.79 -2.60 -4.18
CA THR A 24 4.43 -2.00 -5.36
C THR A 24 3.73 -0.71 -5.76
N ASP A 25 2.39 -0.73 -5.83
CA ASP A 25 1.56 0.43 -6.16
C ASP A 25 1.73 1.56 -5.13
N CYS A 26 1.90 1.21 -3.85
CA CYS A 26 2.20 2.15 -2.77
C CYS A 26 3.68 2.57 -2.69
N GLY A 27 4.55 2.07 -3.57
CA GLY A 27 5.98 2.41 -3.57
C GLY A 27 6.75 1.96 -2.32
N ILE A 28 6.28 0.91 -1.63
CA ILE A 28 6.89 0.43 -0.39
C ILE A 28 8.23 -0.24 -0.69
N ARG A 29 9.29 0.36 -0.15
CA ARG A 29 10.65 -0.15 -0.28
C ARG A 29 10.79 -1.51 0.43
N HIS A 30 11.58 -2.40 -0.15
CA HIS A 30 11.96 -3.67 0.48
C HIS A 30 13.47 -3.75 0.70
N LYS A 31 13.86 -4.59 1.66
CA LYS A 31 15.23 -4.98 1.93
C LYS A 31 15.36 -6.49 1.79
N ILE A 32 16.47 -6.92 1.19
CA ILE A 32 16.82 -8.32 1.06
C ILE A 32 17.84 -8.63 2.17
N LEU A 33 17.50 -9.58 3.03
CA LEU A 33 18.36 -10.10 4.08
C LEU A 33 18.84 -11.50 3.69
N LEU A 34 20.16 -11.71 3.74
CA LEU A 34 20.77 -13.02 3.53
C LEU A 34 20.71 -13.80 4.85
N SER A 35 20.08 -14.97 4.82
CA SER A 35 20.02 -15.92 5.93
C SER A 35 20.79 -17.19 5.56
N ARG A 36 21.14 -18.01 6.54
CA ARG A 36 21.71 -19.36 6.32
C ARG A 36 20.84 -20.22 5.38
N ASN A 37 19.53 -19.97 5.35
CA ASN A 37 18.56 -20.71 4.52
C ASN A 37 18.19 -19.98 3.22
N GLY A 38 19.00 -19.00 2.79
CA GLY A 38 18.78 -18.25 1.55
C GLY A 38 18.35 -16.79 1.74
N LYS A 39 17.86 -16.17 0.67
CA LYS A 39 17.43 -14.76 0.65
C LYS A 39 16.02 -14.63 1.24
N LYS A 40 15.85 -13.71 2.19
CA LYS A 40 14.55 -13.30 2.71
C LYS A 40 14.27 -11.84 2.35
N ILE A 41 13.07 -11.56 1.88
CA ILE A 41 12.63 -10.22 1.49
C ILE A 41 11.71 -9.67 2.57
N TYR A 42 12.01 -8.46 3.04
CA TYR A 42 11.23 -7.74 4.03
C TYR A 42 10.86 -6.37 3.51
N TYR A 43 9.62 -5.94 3.74
CA TYR A 43 9.13 -4.63 3.33
C TYR A 43 9.23 -3.65 4.48
N ALA A 44 9.51 -2.39 4.17
CA ALA A 44 9.62 -1.28 5.10
C ALA A 44 8.25 -0.79 5.57
N ILE A 45 7.44 -1.73 6.06
CA ILE A 45 6.10 -1.53 6.59
C ILE A 45 5.96 -2.28 7.93
N THR A 46 5.16 -1.75 8.85
CA THR A 46 4.84 -2.38 10.14
C THR A 46 3.36 -2.79 10.19
N ARG A 47 3.00 -3.62 11.18
CA ARG A 47 1.62 -4.11 11.31
C ARG A 47 0.68 -2.97 11.70
N GLU A 48 1.16 -2.03 12.51
CA GLU A 48 0.44 -0.83 12.92
C GLU A 48 0.14 0.06 11.71
N GLN A 49 1.10 0.25 10.80
CA GLN A 49 0.88 1.02 9.57
C GLN A 49 -0.17 0.39 8.65
N ILE A 50 -0.20 -0.95 8.58
CA ILE A 50 -1.23 -1.69 7.82
C ILE A 50 -2.60 -1.48 8.47
N GLN A 51 -2.68 -1.60 9.80
CA GLN A 51 -3.93 -1.39 10.54
C GLN A 51 -4.42 0.06 10.47
N GLU A 52 -3.53 1.05 10.60
CA GLU A 52 -3.87 2.48 10.44
C GLU A 52 -4.31 2.81 9.02
N GLY A 53 -3.67 2.22 8.00
CA GLY A 53 -4.08 2.35 6.60
C GLY A 53 -5.47 1.75 6.36
N ALA A 54 -5.71 0.53 6.84
CA ALA A 54 -6.99 -0.16 6.73
C ALA A 54 -8.11 0.53 7.55
N LEU A 55 -7.77 1.23 8.64
CA LEU A 55 -8.69 2.04 9.42
C LEU A 55 -8.99 3.40 8.76
N LYS A 56 -8.03 4.00 8.05
CA LYS A 56 -8.25 5.24 7.28
C LYS A 56 -9.04 5.04 5.99
N GLU A 57 -9.00 3.84 5.40
CA GLU A 57 -9.77 3.51 4.18
C GLU A 57 -11.30 3.35 4.40
N LYS A 58 -11.80 3.60 5.61
CA LYS A 58 -13.24 3.49 5.94
C LYS A 58 -13.99 4.81 6.03
N ASP A 59 -13.39 5.96 5.71
CA ASP A 59 -14.13 7.23 5.69
C ASP A 59 -14.51 7.62 4.25
N PRO A 60 -15.73 7.27 3.78
CA PRO A 60 -16.18 7.60 2.42
C PRO A 60 -16.13 9.10 2.13
N LYS A 61 -16.12 9.95 3.17
CA LYS A 61 -15.96 11.40 3.00
C LYS A 61 -14.55 11.78 2.54
N GLN A 62 -13.50 11.15 3.06
CA GLN A 62 -12.14 11.46 2.62
C GLN A 62 -11.87 10.94 1.20
N ILE A 63 -12.45 9.79 0.83
CA ILE A 63 -12.39 9.26 -0.54
C ILE A 63 -13.09 10.22 -1.51
N ALA A 64 -14.30 10.70 -1.18
CA ALA A 64 -15.01 11.68 -1.99
C ALA A 64 -14.25 13.00 -2.14
N ILE A 65 -13.59 13.47 -1.08
CA ILE A 65 -12.75 14.68 -1.12
C ILE A 65 -11.53 14.47 -2.03
N GLN A 66 -10.82 13.34 -1.90
CA GLN A 66 -9.66 13.04 -2.76
C GLN A 66 -10.05 12.87 -4.23
N GLN A 67 -11.17 12.21 -4.51
CA GLN A 67 -11.70 12.06 -5.87
C GLN A 67 -12.13 13.41 -6.46
N SER A 68 -12.77 14.27 -5.67
CA SER A 68 -13.16 15.62 -6.11
C SER A 68 -11.94 16.50 -6.42
N ILE A 69 -10.88 16.45 -5.59
CA ILE A 69 -9.63 17.16 -5.84
C ILE A 69 -8.94 16.65 -7.11
N ALA A 70 -8.89 15.33 -7.30
CA ALA A 70 -8.30 14.72 -8.50
C ALA A 70 -9.04 15.12 -9.79
N LEU A 71 -10.38 15.19 -9.74
CA LEU A 71 -11.22 15.61 -10.87
C LEU A 71 -10.93 17.07 -11.26
N VAL A 72 -10.91 17.98 -10.28
CA VAL A 72 -10.61 19.40 -10.52
C VAL A 72 -9.20 19.59 -11.10
N MET A 73 -8.21 18.84 -10.63
CA MET A 73 -6.85 18.90 -11.18
C MET A 73 -6.79 18.44 -12.65
N LEU A 74 -7.53 17.40 -13.03
CA LEU A 74 -7.62 16.94 -14.41
C LEU A 74 -8.34 17.95 -15.31
N GLU A 75 -9.47 18.50 -14.87
CA GLU A 75 -10.21 19.54 -15.60
C GLU A 75 -9.35 20.80 -15.80
N THR A 76 -8.59 21.19 -14.78
CA THR A 76 -7.68 22.34 -14.86
C THR A 76 -6.51 22.07 -15.81
N ALA A 77 -6.02 20.83 -15.90
CA ALA A 77 -4.97 20.44 -16.83
C ALA A 77 -5.48 20.36 -18.27
N LEU A 78 -6.71 19.89 -18.48
CA LEU A 78 -7.38 19.81 -19.78
C LEU A 78 -7.74 21.18 -20.33
N ASN A 79 -8.16 22.13 -19.49
CA ASN A 79 -8.51 23.50 -19.89
C ASN A 79 -7.29 24.44 -20.06
N ARG A 80 -6.06 23.95 -19.82
CA ARG A 80 -4.82 24.72 -20.03
C ARG A 80 -4.14 24.42 -21.38
N HIS A 81 -4.74 23.58 -22.22
CA HIS A 81 -4.36 23.32 -23.61
C HIS A 81 -5.38 23.95 -24.57
#